data_AF-A0A4Q5LSN4-F1
#
_entry.id   AF-A0A4Q5LSN4-F1
#
_cell.length_a   1.000
_cell.length_b   1.000
_cell.length_c   1.000
_cell.angle_alpha   90.00
_cell.angle_beta   90.00
_cell.angle_gamma   90.00
#
_symmetry.space_group_name_H-M   'P 1'
#
loop_
_entity.id
_entity.type
_entity.pdbx_description
1 polymer ?
#
loop_
_entity_poly.entity_id
_entity_poly.type
_entity_poly.pdbx_seq_one_letter_code
_entity_poly.pdbx_strand_id
1 'polypeptide(L)'
;MILDEFLYRLKLEYHTLDKLNTETYYQRLSSLFVVLELDGDNLNEEHDLGLDQILDKMNDINEDDLHQDLSPDDLVLLIKKVKTGLALLINKIEE
;
A
#
# COMPACT_ATOMS: atom_id res chain seq x y z
N MET A 1 -14.17 6.13 1.20
CA MET A 1 -13.40 7.21 1.88
C MET A 1 -13.38 8.45 0.97
N ILE A 2 -13.01 9.66 1.43
CA ILE A 2 -12.72 10.78 0.49
C ILE A 2 -11.22 10.88 0.19
N LEU A 3 -10.85 11.55 -0.90
CA LEU A 3 -9.45 11.62 -1.38
C LEU A 3 -8.46 12.17 -0.33
N ASP A 4 -8.82 13.23 0.40
CA ASP A 4 -7.95 13.82 1.44
C ASP A 4 -7.67 12.84 2.59
N GLU A 5 -8.69 12.11 3.03
CA GLU A 5 -8.56 11.09 4.08
C GLU A 5 -7.73 9.90 3.58
N PHE A 6 -7.92 9.51 2.32
CA PHE A 6 -7.13 8.46 1.69
C PHE A 6 -5.66 8.86 1.61
N LEU A 7 -5.35 10.04 1.08
CA LEU A 7 -3.99 10.57 1.02
C LEU A 7 -3.34 10.66 2.41
N TYR A 8 -4.08 11.14 3.41
CA TYR A 8 -3.60 11.17 4.79
C TYR A 8 -3.26 9.77 5.31
N ARG A 9 -4.14 8.79 5.05
CA ARG A 9 -3.93 7.40 5.45
C ARG A 9 -2.70 6.80 4.76
N LEU A 10 -2.53 7.01 3.44
CA LEU A 10 -1.35 6.52 2.72
C LEU A 10 -0.05 7.06 3.31
N LYS A 11 0.00 8.36 3.62
CA LYS A 11 1.16 9.00 4.27
C LYS A 11 1.43 8.43 5.67
N LEU A 12 0.39 8.22 6.46
CA LEU A 12 0.52 7.61 7.78
C LEU A 12 1.08 6.19 7.70
N GLU A 13 0.56 5.36 6.79
CA GLU A 13 1.06 4.00 6.57
C GLU A 13 2.51 4.02 6.08
N TYR A 14 2.84 4.85 5.08
CA TYR A 14 4.20 5.05 4.58
C TYR A 14 5.22 5.32 5.70
N HIS A 15 4.89 6.18 6.66
CA HIS A 15 5.78 6.53 7.77
C HIS A 15 5.84 5.48 8.89
N THR A 16 4.88 4.56 8.95
CA THR A 16 4.79 3.56 10.02
C THR A 16 5.21 2.15 9.59
N LEU A 17 5.34 1.90 8.28
CA LEU A 17 5.80 0.62 7.72
C LEU A 17 7.14 0.13 8.30
N ASP A 18 8.09 1.02 8.58
CA ASP A 18 9.40 0.64 9.12
C ASP A 18 9.33 0.06 10.55
N LYS A 19 8.18 0.18 11.22
CA LYS A 19 7.95 -0.35 12.58
C LYS A 19 7.33 -1.74 12.58
N LEU A 20 7.01 -2.29 11.41
CA LEU A 20 6.44 -3.63 11.30
C LEU A 20 7.48 -4.69 11.67
N ASN A 21 6.99 -5.76 12.31
CA ASN A 21 7.77 -6.93 12.64
C ASN A 21 7.03 -8.19 12.17
N THR A 22 7.68 -9.35 12.28
CA THR A 22 7.13 -10.65 11.85
C THR A 22 5.83 -11.04 12.54
N GLU A 23 5.49 -10.42 13.69
CA GLU A 23 4.23 -10.70 14.41
C GLU A 23 3.06 -9.87 13.90
N THR A 24 3.33 -8.69 13.34
CA THR A 24 2.30 -7.67 13.05
C THR A 24 2.17 -7.30 11.58
N TYR A 25 3.18 -7.60 10.76
CA TYR A 25 3.23 -7.16 9.36
C TYR A 25 2.04 -7.67 8.54
N TYR A 26 1.70 -8.95 8.67
CA TYR A 26 0.70 -9.57 7.80
C TYR A 26 -0.65 -8.89 7.94
N GLN A 27 -1.11 -8.70 9.19
CA GLN A 27 -2.39 -8.06 9.45
C GLN A 27 -2.40 -6.59 8.99
N ARG A 28 -1.30 -5.86 9.22
CA ARG A 28 -1.18 -4.44 8.83
C ARG A 28 -1.16 -4.28 7.30
N LEU A 29 -0.35 -5.07 6.60
CA LEU A 29 -0.23 -5.02 5.15
C LEU A 29 -1.49 -5.54 4.45
N SER A 30 -2.08 -6.64 4.93
CA SER A 30 -3.35 -7.14 4.40
C SER A 30 -4.46 -6.09 4.51
N SER A 31 -4.56 -5.41 5.66
CA SER A 31 -5.51 -4.30 5.81
C SER A 31 -5.20 -3.11 4.91
N LEU A 32 -3.94 -2.85 4.59
CA LEU A 32 -3.56 -1.79 3.65
C LEU A 32 -3.98 -2.15 2.23
N PHE A 33 -3.70 -3.38 1.77
CA PHE A 33 -4.04 -3.80 0.42
C PHE A 33 -5.55 -3.79 0.15
N VAL A 34 -6.37 -4.21 1.12
CA VAL A 34 -7.85 -4.09 1.01
C VAL A 34 -8.29 -2.63 0.81
N VAL A 35 -7.59 -1.67 1.41
CA VAL A 35 -7.92 -0.25 1.27
C VAL A 35 -7.46 0.28 -0.09
N LEU A 36 -6.31 -0.18 -0.58
CA LEU A 36 -5.84 0.18 -1.92
C LEU A 36 -6.78 -0.37 -3.00
N GLU A 37 -7.23 -1.61 -2.86
CA GLU A 37 -8.19 -2.22 -3.78
C GLU A 37 -9.55 -1.50 -3.72
N LEU A 38 -10.14 -1.37 -2.54
CA LEU A 38 -11.50 -0.82 -2.44
C LEU A 38 -11.56 0.70 -2.56
N ASP A 39 -10.77 1.43 -1.76
CA ASP A 39 -10.82 2.90 -1.78
C ASP A 39 -9.95 3.46 -2.92
N GLY A 40 -8.82 2.83 -3.24
CA GLY A 40 -7.92 3.30 -4.30
C GLY A 40 -8.53 3.20 -5.69
N ASP A 41 -9.14 2.07 -6.06
CA ASP A 41 -9.78 1.92 -7.37
C ASP A 41 -10.97 2.89 -7.54
N ASN A 42 -11.82 2.98 -6.51
CA ASN A 42 -12.97 3.89 -6.53
C ASN A 42 -12.54 5.35 -6.66
N LEU A 43 -11.54 5.79 -5.89
CA LEU A 43 -11.05 7.16 -5.94
C LEU A 43 -10.29 7.45 -7.24
N ASN A 44 -9.61 6.46 -7.81
CA ASN A 44 -8.97 6.59 -9.11
C ASN A 44 -9.99 6.86 -10.22
N GLU A 45 -11.10 6.11 -10.24
CA GLU A 45 -12.19 6.32 -11.20
C GLU A 45 -12.94 7.64 -10.95
N GLU A 46 -13.24 7.98 -9.68
CA GLU A 46 -13.99 9.19 -9.32
C GLU A 46 -13.23 10.48 -9.68
N HIS A 47 -11.90 10.48 -9.54
CA HIS A 47 -11.07 11.67 -9.70
C HIS A 47 -10.14 11.64 -10.93
N ASP A 48 -10.20 10.60 -11.76
CA ASP A 48 -9.36 10.42 -12.96
C ASP A 48 -7.84 10.57 -12.67
N LEU A 49 -7.38 9.86 -11.63
CA LEU A 49 -6.02 10.04 -11.07
C LEU A 49 -4.93 9.31 -11.87
N GLY A 50 -5.31 8.34 -12.70
CA GLY A 50 -4.39 7.51 -13.49
C GLY A 50 -3.49 6.61 -12.65
N LEU A 51 -4.02 6.04 -11.56
CA LEU A 51 -3.31 5.19 -10.61
C LEU A 51 -3.28 3.71 -11.00
N ASP A 52 -3.97 3.29 -12.06
CA ASP A 52 -4.23 1.88 -12.41
C ASP A 52 -2.96 1.03 -12.37
N GLN A 53 -1.91 1.47 -13.07
CA GLN A 53 -0.65 0.72 -13.13
C GLN A 53 0.07 0.60 -11.78
N ILE A 54 -0.15 1.54 -10.87
CA ILE A 54 0.45 1.50 -9.54
C ILE A 54 -0.38 0.60 -8.63
N LEU A 55 -1.70 0.68 -8.71
CA LEU A 55 -2.64 -0.17 -7.97
C LEU A 55 -2.50 -1.64 -8.38
N ASP A 56 -2.40 -1.93 -9.68
CA ASP A 56 -2.15 -3.28 -10.21
C ASP A 56 -0.86 -3.88 -9.61
N LYS A 57 0.25 -3.13 -9.63
CA LYS A 57 1.51 -3.59 -9.04
C LYS A 57 1.43 -3.78 -7.53
N MET A 58 0.59 -3.03 -6.84
CA MET A 58 0.37 -3.21 -5.40
C MET A 58 -0.45 -4.49 -5.15
N ASN A 59 -1.40 -4.80 -6.02
CA ASN A 59 -2.13 -6.07 -5.97
C ASN A 59 -1.21 -7.27 -6.23
N ASP A 60 -0.30 -7.17 -7.21
CA ASP A 60 0.70 -8.22 -7.44
C ASP A 60 1.53 -8.51 -6.18
N ILE A 61 1.96 -7.48 -5.43
CA ILE A 61 2.69 -7.64 -4.17
C ILE A 61 1.82 -8.36 -3.12
N ASN A 62 0.52 -8.04 -3.04
CA ASN A 62 -0.40 -8.70 -2.12
C ASN A 62 -0.57 -10.19 -2.43
N GLU A 63 -0.69 -10.55 -3.71
CA GLU A 63 -0.91 -11.93 -4.14
C GLU A 63 0.38 -12.77 -4.06
N ASP A 64 1.50 -12.23 -4.52
CA ASP A 64 2.74 -12.99 -4.71
C ASP A 64 3.70 -12.92 -3.52
N ASP A 65 3.74 -11.79 -2.81
CA ASP A 65 4.78 -11.55 -1.79
C ASP A 65 4.24 -11.58 -0.34
N LEU A 66 2.94 -11.37 -0.10
CA LEU A 66 2.38 -11.29 1.25
C LEU A 66 1.94 -12.66 1.78
N HIS A 67 2.75 -13.25 2.66
CA HIS A 67 2.44 -14.53 3.33
C HIS A 67 2.59 -14.39 4.86
N GLN A 68 2.12 -15.36 5.66
CA GLN A 68 2.13 -15.26 7.13
C GLN A 68 3.48 -15.60 7.79
N ASP A 69 4.42 -16.22 7.07
CA ASP A 69 5.67 -16.76 7.63
C ASP A 69 6.95 -16.23 6.95
N LEU A 70 6.97 -14.96 6.54
CA LEU A 70 8.16 -14.34 5.97
C LEU A 70 9.33 -14.30 6.95
N SER A 71 10.52 -14.56 6.42
CA SER A 71 11.75 -14.32 7.16
C SER A 71 11.94 -12.81 7.41
N PRO A 72 12.72 -12.41 8.43
CA PRO A 72 13.00 -10.99 8.66
C PRO A 72 13.60 -10.26 7.45
N ASP A 73 14.45 -10.94 6.67
CA ASP A 73 15.07 -10.35 5.48
C ASP A 73 14.05 -10.18 4.34
N ASP A 74 13.17 -11.16 4.14
CA ASP A 74 12.09 -11.07 3.15
C ASP A 74 11.07 -9.99 3.54
N LEU A 75 10.77 -9.86 4.85
CA LEU A 75 9.92 -8.81 5.37
C LEU A 75 10.50 -7.42 5.08
N VAL A 76 11.81 -7.22 5.27
CA VAL A 76 12.46 -5.94 4.93
C VAL A 76 12.33 -5.63 3.44
N LEU A 77 12.47 -6.64 2.57
CA LEU A 77 12.29 -6.47 1.14
C LEU A 77 10.83 -6.12 0.78
N LEU A 78 9.87 -6.83 1.36
CA LEU A 78 8.45 -6.56 1.18
C LEU A 78 8.08 -5.14 1.63
N ILE A 79 8.50 -4.74 2.83
CA ILE A 79 8.29 -3.38 3.35
C ILE A 79 8.83 -2.34 2.35
N LYS A 80 10.02 -2.56 1.80
CA LYS A 80 10.61 -1.66 0.81
C LYS A 80 9.79 -1.57 -0.48
N LYS A 81 9.28 -2.70 -0.99
CA LYS A 81 8.41 -2.74 -2.17
C LYS A 81 7.11 -1.95 -1.92
N VAL A 82 6.39 -2.27 -0.84
CA VAL A 82 5.15 -1.59 -0.45
C VAL A 82 5.38 -0.09 -0.26
N LYS A 83 6.43 0.29 0.45
CA LYS A 83 6.77 1.70 0.71
C LYS A 83 7.06 2.46 -0.59
N THR A 84 7.67 1.81 -1.58
CA THR A 84 7.91 2.39 -2.90
C THR A 84 6.59 2.63 -3.65
N GLY A 85 5.69 1.63 -3.65
CA GLY A 85 4.38 1.77 -4.27
C GLY A 85 3.54 2.87 -3.61
N LEU A 86 3.51 2.93 -2.28
CA LEU A 86 2.86 4.02 -1.55
C LEU A 86 3.43 5.39 -1.89
N ALA A 87 4.75 5.53 -2.02
CA ALA A 87 5.35 6.81 -2.41
C ALA A 87 4.91 7.25 -3.81
N LEU A 88 4.80 6.31 -4.76
CA LEU A 88 4.32 6.61 -6.10
C LEU A 88 2.84 7.03 -6.08
N LEU A 89 1.98 6.33 -5.33
CA LEU A 89 0.58 6.71 -5.15
C LEU A 89 0.44 8.10 -4.54
N ILE A 90 1.15 8.37 -3.44
CA ILE A 90 1.11 9.67 -2.74
C ILE A 90 1.52 10.78 -3.69
N ASN A 91 2.68 10.64 -4.35
CA ASN A 91 3.16 11.65 -5.29
C ASN A 91 2.15 11.89 -6.42
N LYS A 92 1.53 10.82 -6.94
CA LYS A 92 0.61 10.93 -8.06
C LYS A 92 -0.70 11.64 -7.69
N ILE A 93 -1.17 11.44 -6.46
CA ILE A 93 -2.37 12.11 -5.93
C ILE A 93 -2.07 13.60 -5.61
N GLU A 94 -0.82 13.95 -5.30
CA GLU A 94 -0.41 15.31 -4.98
C GLU A 94 -0.04 16.18 -6.20
N GLU A 95 0.10 15.60 -7.40
CA GLU A 95 0.35 16.30 -8.67
C GLU A 95 -0.85 17.16 -9.13
#